data_AF-A0A388TIB4-F1
#
_entry.id   AF-A0A388TIB4-F1
#
_cell.length_a   1.000
_cell.length_b   1.000
_cell.length_c   1.000
_cell.angle_alpha   90.00
_cell.angle_beta   90.00
_cell.angle_gamma   90.00
#
_symmetry.space_group_name_H-M   'P 1'
#
loop_
_entity.id
_entity.type
_entity.pdbx_description
1 polymer ?
#
loop_
_entity_poly.entity_id
_entity_poly.type
_entity_poly.pdbx_seq_one_letter_code
_entity_poly.pdbx_strand_id
1 'polypeptide(L)'
;MLCALKHFPGRGAGAAGRIYEREIDLKPFLDLARHENAGLIMFSTQTFPQLDSSAPAHKSKLVHELLRAQGQQNVLLTDDVSSGNLTEAELQAEILALLAAGNDLILLANKGGLSDSQLSVKLRRVVQNILKNKLISAERLEESFGRILAVKQRHNIEPKEIYLNYAL
;
A
#
# COMPACT_ATOMS: atom_id res chain seq x y z
N MET A 1 15.52 -11.34 6.52
CA MET A 1 14.24 -10.96 7.14
C MET A 1 13.71 -9.75 6.39
N LEU A 2 12.48 -9.80 5.87
CA LEU A 2 11.88 -8.68 5.14
C LEU A 2 11.14 -7.76 6.14
N CYS A 3 11.46 -6.47 6.11
CA CYS A 3 10.96 -5.47 7.04
C CYS A 3 10.14 -4.38 6.32
N ALA A 4 9.16 -3.83 7.03
CA ALA A 4 8.39 -2.67 6.61
C ALA A 4 8.74 -1.44 7.45
N LEU A 5 9.16 -0.34 6.81
CA LEU A 5 9.25 0.96 7.46
C LEU A 5 7.85 1.50 7.70
N LYS A 6 7.55 2.00 8.90
CA LYS A 6 6.20 2.47 9.23
C LYS A 6 6.17 3.56 10.30
N HIS A 7 5.17 4.45 10.29
CA HIS A 7 4.12 4.60 9.28
C HIS A 7 4.41 5.88 8.49
N PHE A 8 4.61 5.75 7.17
CA PHE A 8 4.91 6.87 6.30
C PHE A 8 3.69 7.83 6.20
N PRO A 9 3.87 9.15 6.17
CA PRO A 9 5.13 9.92 6.09
C PRO A 9 5.84 10.15 7.43
N GLY A 10 5.28 9.72 8.56
CA GLY A 10 5.82 9.92 9.91
C GLY A 10 4.69 10.06 10.92
N ARG A 11 4.75 9.36 12.05
CA ARG A 11 3.76 9.45 13.16
C ARG A 11 4.38 9.98 14.45
N GLY A 12 5.63 10.44 14.40
CA GLY A 12 6.49 10.67 15.58
C GLY A 12 6.05 11.85 16.46
N ALA A 13 5.39 12.87 15.90
CA ALA A 13 4.83 13.97 16.64
C ALA A 13 3.47 13.58 17.27
N GLY A 14 3.49 13.20 18.55
CA GLY A 14 2.35 12.65 19.29
C GLY A 14 1.04 13.45 19.22
N ALA A 15 -0.07 12.74 19.48
CA ALA A 15 -1.49 13.13 19.62
C ALA A 15 -2.16 13.99 18.51
N ALA A 16 -1.42 14.86 17.82
CA ALA A 16 -1.96 15.65 16.73
C ALA A 16 -1.60 15.10 15.35
N GLY A 17 -0.57 14.24 15.19
CA GLY A 17 -0.33 13.33 14.03
C GLY A 17 -0.44 13.88 12.60
N ARG A 18 -0.63 15.19 12.46
CA ARG A 18 -1.02 15.91 11.23
C ARG A 18 0.05 16.91 10.79
N ILE A 19 1.06 17.12 11.64
CA ILE A 19 2.21 17.95 11.35
C ILE A 19 3.27 17.02 10.76
N TYR A 20 3.68 17.33 9.55
CA TYR A 20 4.75 16.66 8.83
C TYR A 20 5.93 17.62 8.74
N GLU A 21 7.06 17.23 9.32
CA GLU A 21 8.31 17.97 9.25
C GLU A 21 9.30 17.18 8.42
N ARG A 22 9.57 17.66 7.19
CA ARG A 22 10.42 16.93 6.22
C ARG A 22 11.74 16.43 6.82
N GLU A 23 12.45 17.26 7.57
CA GLU A 23 13.77 16.92 8.13
C GLU A 23 13.71 15.88 9.26
N ILE A 24 12.56 15.72 9.90
CA ILE A 24 12.36 14.81 11.04
C ILE A 24 11.64 13.54 10.59
N ASP A 25 10.54 13.70 9.86
CA ASP A 25 9.63 12.62 9.51
C ASP A 25 10.06 11.87 8.25
N LEU A 26 10.47 12.57 7.17
CA LEU A 26 10.85 11.93 5.91
C LEU A 26 12.27 11.35 5.96
N LYS A 27 13.19 12.03 6.64
CA LYS A 27 14.61 11.66 6.68
C LYS A 27 14.85 10.19 7.08
N PRO A 28 14.25 9.64 8.15
CA PRO A 28 14.42 8.23 8.51
C PRO A 28 13.98 7.27 7.40
N PHE A 29 12.92 7.59 6.66
CA PHE A 29 12.50 6.76 5.53
C PHE A 29 13.52 6.81 4.39
N LEU A 30 14.07 7.98 4.06
CA LEU A 30 15.06 8.08 2.98
C LEU A 30 16.36 7.36 3.34
N ASP A 31 16.80 7.50 4.59
CA ASP A 31 18.03 6.89 5.08
C ASP A 31 17.89 5.35 5.14
N LEU A 32 16.72 4.84 5.55
CA LEU A 32 16.52 3.39 5.76
C LEU A 32 15.94 2.66 4.55
N ALA A 33 15.22 3.31 3.64
CA ALA A 33 14.53 2.64 2.53
C ALA A 33 15.48 1.95 1.54
N ARG A 34 16.76 2.32 1.54
CA ARG A 34 17.79 1.68 0.71
C ARG A 34 18.44 0.47 1.40
N HIS A 35 18.16 0.24 2.67
CA HIS A 35 18.67 -0.93 3.39
C HIS A 35 18.10 -2.21 2.78
N GLU A 36 18.92 -3.25 2.62
CA GLU A 36 18.55 -4.48 1.92
C GLU A 36 17.27 -5.15 2.48
N ASN A 37 17.08 -5.07 3.80
CA ASN A 37 15.94 -5.63 4.51
C ASN A 37 14.70 -4.73 4.53
N ALA A 38 14.81 -3.44 4.19
CA ALA A 38 13.70 -2.50 4.22
C ALA A 38 12.87 -2.55 2.92
N GLY A 39 12.41 -3.74 2.52
CA GLY A 39 11.74 -3.94 1.23
C GLY A 39 10.35 -3.30 1.11
N LEU A 40 9.71 -2.94 2.22
CA LEU A 40 8.37 -2.34 2.22
C LEU A 40 8.30 -1.00 2.97
N ILE A 41 7.32 -0.17 2.59
CA ILE A 41 6.98 1.08 3.29
C ILE A 41 5.46 1.12 3.49
N MET A 42 5.05 1.07 4.75
CA MET A 42 3.64 1.09 5.16
C MET A 42 3.17 2.52 5.42
N PHE A 43 2.06 2.90 4.79
CA PHE A 43 1.47 4.23 4.90
C PHE A 43 0.53 4.34 6.08
N SER A 44 0.51 5.53 6.69
CA SER A 44 -0.41 5.91 7.75
C SER A 44 -1.85 6.02 7.25
N THR A 45 -2.79 5.65 8.12
CA THR A 45 -4.23 5.89 7.92
C THR A 45 -4.66 7.32 8.20
N GLN A 46 -3.75 8.17 8.69
CA GLN A 46 -4.02 9.58 9.03
C GLN A 46 -3.88 10.52 7.83
N THR A 47 -4.54 11.68 7.92
CA THR A 47 -4.40 12.80 6.99
C THR A 47 -3.33 13.77 7.46
N PHE A 48 -2.49 14.23 6.52
CA PHE A 48 -1.42 15.19 6.74
C PHE A 48 -1.72 16.43 5.89
N PRO A 49 -2.48 17.42 6.40
CA PRO A 49 -2.99 18.52 5.57
C PRO A 49 -1.91 19.36 4.88
N GLN A 50 -0.69 19.36 5.40
CA GLN A 50 0.48 20.03 4.80
C GLN A 50 0.98 19.33 3.53
N LEU A 51 0.65 18.05 3.35
CA LEU A 51 0.97 17.27 2.15
C LEU A 51 -0.26 17.10 1.26
N ASP A 52 -1.39 16.73 1.86
CA ASP A 52 -2.67 16.57 1.18
C ASP A 52 -3.81 16.69 2.21
N SER A 53 -4.63 17.73 2.09
CA SER A 53 -5.77 17.96 2.96
C SER A 53 -7.01 17.16 2.55
N SER A 54 -7.03 16.60 1.35
CA SER A 54 -8.20 15.93 0.77
C SER A 54 -8.26 14.42 1.07
N ALA A 55 -7.12 13.80 1.36
CA ALA A 55 -7.01 12.35 1.55
C ALA A 55 -6.05 11.97 2.68
N PRO A 56 -6.28 10.84 3.37
CA PRO A 56 -5.27 10.24 4.25
C PRO A 56 -4.06 9.73 3.45
N ALA A 57 -2.89 9.61 4.10
CA ALA A 57 -1.63 9.30 3.43
C ALA A 57 -1.70 8.04 2.54
N HIS A 58 -2.26 6.94 3.04
CA HIS A 58 -2.45 5.69 2.28
C HIS A 58 -3.40 5.81 1.07
N LYS A 59 -4.19 6.88 0.93
CA LYS A 59 -5.04 7.18 -0.24
C LYS A 59 -4.59 8.39 -1.03
N SER A 60 -3.56 9.10 -0.58
CA SER A 60 -3.09 10.32 -1.24
C SER A 60 -2.05 10.00 -2.30
N LYS A 61 -2.38 10.26 -3.57
CA LYS A 61 -1.43 10.14 -4.67
C LYS A 61 -0.23 11.07 -4.48
N LEU A 62 -0.45 12.28 -3.95
CA LEU A 62 0.61 13.27 -3.67
C LEU A 62 1.64 12.73 -2.67
N VAL A 63 1.16 12.05 -1.61
CA VAL A 63 2.04 11.47 -0.59
C VAL A 63 2.82 10.27 -1.14
N HIS A 64 2.24 9.48 -2.05
CA HIS A 64 2.97 8.40 -2.74
C HIS A 64 4.01 8.95 -3.73
N GLU A 65 3.64 9.97 -4.52
CA GLU A 65 4.52 10.63 -5.48
C GLU A 65 5.71 11.31 -4.77
N LEU A 66 5.52 11.87 -3.57
CA LEU A 66 6.60 12.40 -2.74
C LEU A 66 7.72 11.36 -2.55
N LEU A 67 7.35 10.12 -2.24
CA LEU A 67 8.30 9.03 -2.00
C LEU A 67 8.94 8.53 -3.30
N ARG A 68 8.14 8.39 -4.37
CA ARG A 68 8.64 7.99 -5.70
C ARG A 68 9.59 9.03 -6.30
N ALA A 69 9.34 10.32 -6.09
CA ALA A 69 10.22 11.41 -6.52
C ALA A 69 11.61 11.36 -5.84
N GLN A 70 11.74 10.69 -4.70
CA GLN A 70 13.03 10.42 -4.05
C GLN A 70 13.72 9.16 -4.59
N GLY A 71 13.18 8.55 -5.65
CA GLY A 71 13.72 7.35 -6.30
C GLY A 71 13.42 6.04 -5.59
N GLN A 72 12.53 6.04 -4.60
CA GLN A 72 12.25 4.84 -3.79
C GLN A 72 11.42 3.81 -4.56
N GLN A 73 11.94 2.58 -4.65
CA GLN A 73 11.33 1.45 -5.37
C GLN A 73 10.77 0.37 -4.43
N ASN A 74 10.69 0.65 -3.13
CA ASN A 74 10.09 -0.25 -2.15
C ASN A 74 8.63 -0.56 -2.50
N VAL A 75 8.17 -1.73 -2.08
CA VAL A 75 6.76 -2.10 -2.13
C VAL A 75 5.99 -1.21 -1.18
N LEU A 76 5.01 -0.48 -1.69
CA LEU A 76 4.18 0.41 -0.88
C LEU A 76 2.94 -0.35 -0.42
N LEU A 77 2.60 -0.22 0.85
CA LEU A 77 1.41 -0.87 1.39
C LEU A 77 0.63 0.01 2.34
N THR A 78 -0.64 -0.29 2.49
CA THR A 78 -1.48 0.29 3.53
C THR A 78 -1.14 -0.31 4.90
N ASP A 79 -1.43 0.44 5.98
CA ASP A 79 -1.77 -0.18 7.26
C ASP A 79 -3.15 -0.87 7.15
N ASP A 80 -3.68 -1.44 8.24
CA ASP A 80 -4.98 -2.09 8.21
C ASP A 80 -6.10 -1.12 7.83
N VAL A 81 -6.70 -1.37 6.68
CA VAL A 81 -7.86 -0.62 6.15
C VAL A 81 -9.15 -1.43 6.26
N SER A 82 -9.19 -2.45 7.11
CA SER A 82 -10.41 -3.20 7.40
C SER A 82 -11.43 -2.27 8.05
N SER A 83 -12.46 -1.87 7.29
CA SER A 83 -13.49 -0.94 7.75
C SER A 83 -14.87 -1.60 7.76
N GLY A 84 -15.19 -2.33 8.83
CA GLY A 84 -16.54 -2.88 9.03
C GLY A 84 -17.08 -3.72 7.86
N ASN A 85 -18.40 -3.85 7.79
CA ASN A 85 -19.09 -4.62 6.76
C ASN A 85 -19.38 -3.77 5.51
N LEU A 86 -18.35 -3.39 4.75
CA LEU A 86 -18.55 -2.74 3.44
C LEU A 86 -19.37 -3.63 2.50
N THR A 87 -20.22 -3.01 1.68
CA THR A 87 -20.80 -3.67 0.50
C THR A 87 -19.70 -3.99 -0.52
N GLU A 88 -19.98 -4.91 -1.47
CA GLU A 88 -19.02 -5.21 -2.54
C GLU A 88 -18.67 -3.95 -3.37
N ALA A 89 -19.63 -3.06 -3.60
CA ALA A 89 -19.41 -1.82 -4.34
C ALA A 89 -18.52 -0.83 -3.58
N GLU A 90 -18.75 -0.64 -2.28
CA GLU A 90 -17.91 0.22 -1.43
C GLU A 90 -16.49 -0.35 -1.30
N LEU A 91 -16.35 -1.66 -1.09
CA LEU A 91 -15.06 -2.34 -1.04
C LEU A 91 -14.30 -2.21 -2.37
N GLN A 92 -14.99 -2.29 -3.50
CA GLN A 92 -14.38 -2.06 -4.81
C GLN A 92 -13.88 -0.62 -4.95
N ALA A 93 -14.71 0.37 -4.62
CA ALA A 93 -14.33 1.77 -4.68
C ALA A 93 -13.11 2.05 -3.79
N GLU A 94 -13.10 1.48 -2.59
CA GLU A 94 -12.01 1.57 -1.63
C GLU A 94 -10.71 0.98 -2.19
N ILE A 95 -10.73 -0.25 -2.71
CA ILE A 95 -9.56 -0.91 -3.29
C ILE A 95 -9.02 -0.11 -4.49
N LEU A 96 -9.90 0.36 -5.38
CA LEU A 96 -9.48 1.15 -6.54
C LEU A 96 -8.83 2.47 -6.11
N ALA A 97 -9.36 3.15 -5.09
CA ALA A 97 -8.77 4.38 -4.57
C ALA A 97 -7.35 4.13 -4.00
N LEU A 98 -7.17 3.04 -3.25
CA LEU A 98 -5.87 2.66 -2.69
C LEU A 98 -4.86 2.29 -3.77
N LEU A 99 -5.26 1.54 -4.79
CA LEU A 99 -4.38 1.19 -5.91
C LEU A 99 -4.03 2.42 -6.77
N ALA A 100 -5.00 3.32 -6.97
CA ALA A 100 -4.81 4.57 -7.72
C ALA A 100 -3.89 5.55 -7.00
N ALA A 101 -3.87 5.55 -5.66
CA ALA A 101 -2.91 6.31 -4.88
C ALA A 101 -1.47 5.84 -5.10
N GLY A 102 -1.27 4.54 -5.40
CA GLY A 102 0.04 3.96 -5.68
C GLY A 102 0.45 2.81 -4.76
N ASN A 103 -0.46 2.29 -3.92
CA ASN A 103 -0.19 1.11 -3.10
C ASN A 103 0.00 -0.12 -3.98
N ASP A 104 1.02 -0.91 -3.68
CA ASP A 104 1.30 -2.19 -4.32
C ASP A 104 0.61 -3.36 -3.57
N LEU A 105 0.48 -3.24 -2.24
CA LEU A 105 -0.24 -4.19 -1.38
C LEU A 105 -1.29 -3.47 -0.52
N ILE A 106 -2.42 -4.13 -0.30
CA ILE A 106 -3.48 -3.65 0.61
C ILE A 106 -3.59 -4.63 1.77
N LEU A 107 -3.50 -4.11 2.99
CA LEU A 107 -3.57 -4.90 4.22
C LEU A 107 -4.98 -4.85 4.81
N LEU A 108 -5.59 -6.03 4.97
CA LEU A 108 -6.90 -6.22 5.58
C LEU A 108 -6.77 -7.29 6.68
N ALA A 109 -6.61 -6.86 7.94
CA ALA A 109 -6.45 -7.78 9.06
C ALA A 109 -7.79 -8.40 9.54
N ASN A 110 -8.93 -7.80 9.17
CA ASN A 110 -10.27 -8.26 9.50
C ASN A 110 -10.47 -8.56 11.00
N LYS A 111 -10.03 -7.64 11.87
CA LYS A 111 -9.94 -7.89 13.31
C LYS A 111 -10.94 -7.07 14.12
N GLY A 112 -11.39 -7.64 15.25
CA GLY A 112 -12.13 -6.92 16.28
C GLY A 112 -13.61 -6.74 15.96
N GLY A 113 -14.22 -5.71 16.56
CA GLY A 113 -15.66 -5.41 16.42
C GLY A 113 -16.10 -4.92 15.04
N LEU A 114 -15.17 -4.79 14.10
CA LEU A 114 -15.41 -4.41 12.71
C LEU A 114 -15.10 -5.55 11.73
N SER A 115 -15.01 -6.79 12.23
CA SER A 115 -14.77 -7.95 11.38
C SER A 115 -15.98 -8.31 10.52
N ASP A 116 -15.71 -8.62 9.26
CA ASP A 116 -16.67 -9.09 8.27
C ASP A 116 -16.34 -10.55 7.94
N SER A 117 -17.23 -11.48 8.32
CA SER A 117 -17.05 -12.92 8.07
C SER A 117 -17.10 -13.28 6.58
N GLN A 118 -17.64 -12.39 5.73
CA GLN A 118 -17.74 -12.55 4.28
C GLN A 118 -16.64 -11.80 3.52
N LEU A 119 -15.71 -11.13 4.21
CA LEU A 119 -14.70 -10.27 3.58
C LEU A 119 -13.94 -11.01 2.47
N SER A 120 -13.49 -12.25 2.71
CA SER A 120 -12.73 -13.03 1.73
C SER A 120 -13.54 -13.34 0.47
N VAL A 121 -14.84 -13.63 0.61
CA VAL A 121 -15.76 -13.91 -0.49
C VAL A 121 -16.02 -12.63 -1.30
N LYS A 122 -16.29 -11.51 -0.61
CA LYS A 122 -16.48 -10.19 -1.24
C LYS A 122 -15.22 -9.75 -1.98
N LEU A 123 -14.04 -9.87 -1.35
CA LEU A 123 -12.75 -9.52 -1.96
C LEU A 123 -12.52 -10.29 -3.26
N ARG A 124 -12.77 -11.60 -3.26
CA ARG A 124 -12.62 -12.41 -4.48
C ARG A 124 -13.50 -11.88 -5.62
N ARG A 125 -14.77 -11.60 -5.34
CA ARG A 125 -15.72 -11.07 -6.34
C ARG A 125 -15.32 -9.68 -6.83
N VAL A 126 -14.93 -8.81 -5.91
CA VAL A 126 -14.46 -7.45 -6.21
C VAL A 126 -13.22 -7.48 -7.10
N VAL A 127 -12.20 -8.28 -6.76
CA VAL A 127 -10.98 -8.42 -7.58
C VAL A 127 -11.32 -8.98 -8.96
N GLN A 128 -12.15 -10.02 -9.04
CA GLN A 128 -12.62 -10.56 -10.32
C GLN A 128 -13.33 -9.48 -11.16
N ASN A 129 -14.15 -8.63 -10.54
CA ASN A 129 -14.85 -7.56 -11.23
C ASN A 129 -13.90 -6.44 -11.69
N ILE A 130 -12.93 -6.05 -10.87
CA ILE A 130 -11.89 -5.07 -11.25
C ILE A 130 -11.11 -5.56 -12.48
N LEU A 131 -10.70 -6.83 -12.50
CA LEU A 131 -9.96 -7.42 -13.61
C LEU A 131 -10.82 -7.57 -14.87
N LYS A 132 -12.03 -8.14 -14.75
CA LYS A 132 -12.95 -8.36 -15.86
C LYS A 132 -13.30 -7.05 -16.59
N ASN A 133 -13.52 -5.98 -15.84
CA ASN A 133 -13.89 -4.67 -16.39
C ASN A 133 -12.68 -3.76 -16.63
N LYS A 134 -11.44 -4.25 -16.44
CA LYS A 134 -10.20 -3.49 -16.64
C LYS A 134 -10.20 -2.13 -15.90
N LEU A 135 -10.68 -2.13 -14.66
CA LEU A 135 -10.77 -0.92 -13.82
C LEU A 135 -9.40 -0.46 -13.27
N ILE A 136 -8.36 -1.24 -13.55
CA ILE A 136 -6.96 -0.93 -13.31
C ILE A 136 -6.19 -1.26 -14.59
N SER A 137 -5.21 -0.43 -14.93
CA SER A 137 -4.40 -0.63 -16.13
C SER A 137 -3.46 -1.83 -15.97
N ALA A 138 -3.12 -2.47 -17.09
CA ALA A 138 -2.18 -3.59 -17.08
C ALA A 138 -0.79 -3.14 -16.60
N GLU A 139 -0.36 -1.96 -17.02
CA GLU A 139 0.92 -1.35 -16.66
C GLU A 139 1.00 -1.13 -15.14
N ARG A 140 -0.07 -0.61 -14.51
CA ARG A 140 -0.10 -0.44 -13.05
C ARG A 140 0.02 -1.76 -12.31
N LEU A 141 -0.63 -2.81 -12.80
CA LEU A 141 -0.55 -4.16 -12.24
C LEU A 141 0.86 -4.75 -12.39
N GLU A 142 1.44 -4.65 -13.58
CA GLU A 142 2.79 -5.14 -13.89
C GLU A 142 3.86 -4.43 -13.06
N GLU A 143 3.77 -3.12 -12.91
CA GLU A 143 4.67 -2.36 -12.03
C GLU A 143 4.57 -2.79 -10.56
N SER A 144 3.33 -2.95 -10.05
CA SER A 144 3.10 -3.41 -8.68
C SER A 144 3.70 -4.79 -8.48
N PHE A 145 3.33 -5.70 -9.36
CA PHE A 145 3.75 -7.10 -9.31
C PHE A 145 5.27 -7.21 -9.44
N GLY A 146 5.89 -6.47 -10.35
CA GLY A 146 7.35 -6.43 -10.52
C GLY A 146 8.08 -6.00 -9.25
N ARG A 147 7.60 -4.98 -8.53
CA ARG A 147 8.19 -4.57 -7.23
C ARG A 147 8.05 -5.66 -6.18
N ILE A 148 6.86 -6.26 -6.06
CA ILE A 148 6.59 -7.35 -5.12
C ILE A 148 7.49 -8.55 -5.41
N LEU A 149 7.62 -8.92 -6.69
CA LEU A 149 8.44 -10.03 -7.14
C LEU A 149 9.91 -9.80 -6.85
N ALA A 150 10.43 -8.61 -7.19
CA ALA A 150 11.82 -8.25 -6.95
C ALA A 150 12.17 -8.30 -5.45
N VAL A 151 11.28 -7.84 -4.57
CA VAL A 151 11.46 -7.94 -3.12
C VAL A 151 11.43 -9.39 -2.67
N LYS A 152 10.46 -10.19 -3.10
CA LYS A 152 10.40 -11.62 -2.76
C LYS A 152 11.65 -12.39 -3.20
N GLN A 153 12.15 -12.15 -4.41
CA GLN A 153 13.35 -12.78 -4.95
C GLN A 153 14.62 -12.37 -4.21
N ARG A 154 14.78 -11.07 -3.89
CA ARG A 154 15.92 -10.58 -3.10
C ARG A 154 15.99 -11.23 -1.72
N HIS A 155 14.84 -11.60 -1.15
CA HIS A 155 14.73 -12.23 0.17
C HIS A 155 14.60 -13.75 0.14
N ASN A 156 14.82 -14.40 -1.01
CA ASN A 156 14.69 -15.84 -1.19
C ASN A 156 13.31 -16.40 -0.77
N ILE A 157 12.26 -15.58 -0.89
CA ILE A 157 10.86 -16.01 -0.69
C ILE A 157 10.35 -16.71 -1.96
N GLU A 158 10.78 -16.22 -3.14
CA GLU A 158 10.51 -16.83 -4.44
C GLU A 158 11.83 -17.06 -5.18
N PRO A 159 11.92 -18.10 -6.04
CA PRO A 159 13.08 -18.29 -6.90
C PRO A 159 13.23 -17.17 -7.93
N LYS A 160 14.45 -16.99 -8.46
CA LYS A 160 14.73 -15.99 -9.52
C LYS A 160 14.05 -16.32 -10.84
N GLU A 161 13.93 -17.61 -11.15
CA GLU A 161 13.15 -18.10 -12.28
C GLU A 161 11.72 -18.36 -11.82
N ILE A 162 10.79 -17.58 -12.34
CA ILE A 162 9.37 -17.73 -12.01
C ILE A 162 8.66 -18.11 -13.30
N TYR A 163 8.16 -19.33 -13.34
CA TYR A 163 7.26 -19.79 -14.39
C TYR A 163 5.88 -19.21 -14.08
N LEU A 164 5.58 -18.03 -14.62
CA LEU A 164 4.24 -17.44 -14.52
C LEU A 164 3.28 -18.23 -15.40
N ASN A 165 2.81 -19.38 -14.91
CA ASN A 165 1.71 -20.15 -15.49
C ASN A 165 0.35 -19.54 -15.11
N TYR A 166 0.20 -18.22 -15.18
CA TYR A 166 -1.09 -17.58 -15.01
C TYR A 166 -1.67 -17.32 -16.39
N ALA A 167 -2.44 -18.29 -16.89
CA ALA A 167 -3.43 -18.00 -17.92
C ALA A 167 -4.45 -17.03 -17.30
N LEU A 168 -4.40 -15.76 -17.70
CA LEU A 168 -5.41 -14.75 -17.40
C LEU A 168 -6.67 -15.01 -18.23
#